data_AF-A0A7S2R2F3-F1
#
_entry.id   AF-A0A7S2R2F3-F1
#
_cell.length_a   1.000
_cell.length_b   1.000
_cell.length_c   1.000
_cell.angle_alpha   90.00
_cell.angle_beta   90.00
_cell.angle_gamma   90.00
#
_symmetry.space_group_name_H-M   'P 1'
#
loop_
_entity.id
_entity.type
_entity.pdbx_description
1 polymer ?
#
loop_
_entity_poly.entity_id
_entity_poly.type
_entity_poly.pdbx_seq_one_letter_code
_entity_poly.pdbx_strand_id
1 'polypeptide(L)'
;EKNPTNSVHVVENAHEGDINSIAFNPVNEFILATGSADKSVALWDMRNLKSRLQTFAGHTDQVFHVEWAPFNESILASCSSDRRVAIWDLSRIGMEQTAEDAEDGPPELLFLHGGHTSKVSDLSWNPNDEWTVASVSEDNVLQVWNMAEEIYAGEDEPVIGSDDDHAALNDDELE
;
A
#
# COMPACT_ATOMS: atom_id res chain seq x y z
N GLU A 1 36.00 -9.66 29.44
CA GLU A 1 34.86 -10.52 29.05
C GLU A 1 33.71 -9.61 28.62
N LYS A 2 33.29 -9.65 27.36
CA LYS A 2 32.11 -8.91 26.91
C LYS A 2 30.90 -9.78 27.26
N ASN A 3 30.04 -9.31 28.18
CA ASN A 3 28.73 -9.89 28.39
C ASN A 3 28.01 -10.00 27.04
N PRO A 4 27.30 -11.11 26.74
CA PRO A 4 26.39 -11.12 25.61
C PRO A 4 25.30 -10.10 25.92
N THR A 5 25.35 -8.96 25.26
CA THR A 5 24.24 -8.01 25.24
C THR A 5 23.04 -8.77 24.70
N ASN A 6 21.96 -8.89 25.48
CA ASN A 6 20.70 -9.47 25.01
C ASN A 6 20.31 -8.78 23.70
N SER A 7 20.50 -9.45 22.57
CA SER A 7 20.29 -8.95 21.22
C SER A 7 18.85 -9.13 20.74
N VAL A 8 17.92 -9.26 21.69
CA VAL A 8 16.50 -9.52 21.43
C VAL A 8 15.69 -8.40 22.08
N HIS A 9 14.97 -7.67 21.24
CA HIS A 9 13.94 -6.75 21.68
C HIS A 9 12.59 -7.47 21.61
N VAL A 10 11.84 -7.45 22.71
CA VAL A 10 10.52 -8.10 22.81
C VAL A 10 9.46 -7.02 22.95
N VAL A 11 8.43 -7.10 22.11
CA VAL A 11 7.20 -6.31 22.23
C VAL A 11 6.08 -7.27 22.63
N GLU A 12 5.68 -7.21 23.89
CA GLU A 12 4.49 -7.93 24.36
C GLU A 12 3.24 -7.19 23.86
N ASN A 13 2.24 -7.92 23.36
CA ASN A 13 0.98 -7.37 22.84
C ASN A 13 1.18 -6.37 21.67
N ALA A 14 2.05 -6.73 20.71
CA ALA A 14 2.22 -5.95 19.49
C ALA A 14 0.91 -5.78 18.70
N HIS A 15 0.00 -6.76 18.79
CA HIS A 15 -1.36 -6.74 18.25
C HIS A 15 -2.34 -7.38 19.24
N GLU A 16 -3.65 -7.17 19.04
CA GLU A 16 -4.72 -7.82 19.83
C GLU A 16 -5.15 -9.19 19.27
N GLY A 17 -4.56 -9.60 18.13
CA GLY A 17 -4.75 -10.88 17.48
C GLY A 17 -3.43 -11.47 16.97
N ASP A 18 -3.52 -12.63 16.34
CA ASP A 18 -2.36 -13.32 15.77
C ASP A 18 -1.67 -12.45 14.71
N ILE A 19 -0.34 -12.35 14.80
CA ILE A 19 0.47 -11.65 13.81
C ILE A 19 0.78 -12.63 12.69
N ASN A 20 0.24 -12.36 11.50
CA ASN A 20 0.31 -13.28 10.37
C ASN A 20 1.48 -12.96 9.42
N SER A 21 1.89 -11.68 9.34
CA SER A 21 2.94 -11.23 8.43
C SER A 21 3.79 -10.10 9.00
N ILE A 22 5.01 -9.98 8.48
CA ILE A 22 5.97 -8.92 8.77
C ILE A 22 6.77 -8.58 7.51
N ALA A 23 7.04 -7.29 7.27
CA ALA A 23 7.88 -6.84 6.16
C ALA A 23 8.76 -5.66 6.57
N PHE A 24 10.06 -5.76 6.31
CA PHE A 24 11.00 -4.64 6.41
C PHE A 24 10.82 -3.70 5.23
N ASN A 25 10.89 -2.39 5.48
CA ASN A 25 10.97 -1.41 4.41
C ASN A 25 12.30 -1.60 3.65
N PRO A 26 12.29 -1.62 2.30
CA PRO A 26 13.49 -1.89 1.51
C PRO A 26 14.48 -0.73 1.48
N VAL A 27 14.07 0.48 1.87
CA VAL A 27 14.88 1.71 1.82
C VAL A 27 15.23 2.20 3.23
N ASN A 28 14.25 2.25 4.13
CA ASN A 28 14.44 2.73 5.50
C ASN A 28 14.77 1.57 6.47
N GLU A 29 16.03 1.49 6.88
CA GLU A 29 16.58 0.40 7.71
C GLU A 29 15.93 0.24 9.09
N PHE A 30 15.16 1.22 9.57
CA PHE A 30 14.52 1.17 10.89
C PHE A 30 13.03 0.82 10.83
N ILE A 31 12.43 0.83 9.64
CA ILE A 31 10.98 0.73 9.49
C ILE A 31 10.58 -0.69 9.10
N LEU A 32 9.55 -1.20 9.78
CA LEU A 32 8.89 -2.45 9.41
C LEU A 32 7.38 -2.33 9.63
N ALA A 33 6.64 -3.17 8.92
CA ALA A 33 5.19 -3.31 9.06
C ALA A 33 4.82 -4.73 9.49
N THR A 34 3.74 -4.87 10.27
CA THR A 34 3.17 -6.16 10.66
C THR A 34 1.68 -6.21 10.34
N GLY A 35 1.20 -7.31 9.77
CA GLY A 35 -0.22 -7.57 9.49
C GLY A 35 -0.80 -8.61 10.44
N SER A 36 -2.04 -8.41 10.89
CA SER A 36 -2.61 -9.18 12.00
C SER A 36 -4.08 -9.57 11.83
N ALA A 37 -4.48 -10.60 12.57
CA ALA A 37 -5.85 -11.07 12.72
C ALA A 37 -6.77 -10.06 13.44
N ASP A 38 -6.21 -9.05 14.12
CA ASP A 38 -6.97 -7.89 14.64
C ASP A 38 -7.40 -6.90 13.54
N LYS A 39 -7.24 -7.28 12.27
CA LYS A 39 -7.68 -6.53 11.07
C LYS A 39 -6.87 -5.27 10.79
N SER A 40 -5.74 -5.10 11.48
CA SER A 40 -4.89 -3.94 11.33
C SER A 40 -3.53 -4.30 10.73
N VAL A 41 -2.90 -3.28 10.12
CA VAL A 41 -1.46 -3.27 9.86
C VAL A 41 -0.83 -2.26 10.81
N ALA A 42 0.26 -2.62 11.47
CA ALA A 42 1.00 -1.71 12.34
C ALA A 42 2.36 -1.34 11.74
N LEU A 43 2.72 -0.07 11.85
CA LEU A 43 4.03 0.45 11.48
C LEU A 43 4.91 0.57 12.73
N TRP A 44 6.18 0.20 12.60
CA TRP A 44 7.13 0.17 13.71
C TRP A 44 8.45 0.85 13.37
N ASP A 45 9.07 1.45 14.38
CA ASP A 45 10.45 1.93 14.35
C ASP A 45 11.32 1.05 15.25
N MET A 46 12.31 0.39 14.69
CA MET A 46 13.25 -0.46 15.45
C MET A 46 14.03 0.30 16.52
N ARG A 47 14.20 1.62 16.39
CA ARG A 47 14.87 2.47 17.39
C ARG A 47 14.00 2.65 18.63
N ASN A 48 12.68 2.47 18.51
CA ASN A 48 11.73 2.52 19.62
C ASN A 48 10.52 1.59 19.41
N LEU A 49 10.73 0.29 19.64
CA LEU A 49 9.67 -0.72 19.52
C LEU A 49 8.63 -0.71 20.66
N LYS A 50 8.73 0.19 21.63
CA LYS A 50 7.78 0.25 22.76
C LYS A 50 6.39 0.74 22.35
N SER A 51 6.30 1.41 21.21
CA SER A 51 5.06 1.99 20.68
C SER A 51 5.03 1.84 19.17
N ARG A 52 3.86 1.53 18.63
CA ARG A 52 3.60 1.60 17.18
C ARG A 52 3.75 3.05 16.72
N LEU A 53 4.29 3.24 15.51
CA LEU A 53 4.29 4.54 14.85
C LEU A 53 2.91 4.89 14.32
N GLN A 54 2.25 3.92 13.69
CA GLN A 54 0.92 4.06 13.10
C GLN A 54 0.17 2.74 13.11
N THR A 55 -1.16 2.81 13.10
CA THR A 55 -2.05 1.68 12.84
C THR A 55 -2.90 1.99 11.61
N PHE A 56 -2.73 1.22 10.55
CA PHE A 56 -3.56 1.29 9.35
C PHE A 56 -4.83 0.48 9.58
N ALA A 57 -5.96 1.18 9.61
CA ALA A 57 -7.29 0.61 9.81
C ALA A 57 -8.10 0.80 8.52
N GLY A 58 -8.64 -0.30 7.99
CA GLY A 58 -9.44 -0.28 6.75
C GLY A 58 -9.86 -1.67 6.30
N HIS A 59 -9.09 -2.70 6.66
CA HIS A 59 -9.53 -4.08 6.51
C HIS A 59 -10.68 -4.42 7.46
N THR A 60 -11.62 -5.24 6.97
CA THR A 60 -12.81 -5.66 7.75
C THR A 60 -12.67 -7.07 8.33
N ASP A 61 -11.61 -7.78 7.95
CA ASP A 61 -11.24 -9.11 8.41
C ASP A 61 -9.71 -9.27 8.48
N GLN A 62 -9.23 -10.42 8.91
CA GLN A 62 -7.81 -10.72 9.21
C GLN A 62 -6.87 -10.40 8.05
N VAL A 63 -5.78 -9.69 8.34
CA VAL A 63 -4.70 -9.42 7.39
C VAL A 63 -3.75 -10.61 7.37
N PHE A 64 -3.42 -11.12 6.19
CA PHE A 64 -2.55 -12.30 6.01
C PHE A 64 -1.18 -11.97 5.44
N HIS A 65 -1.08 -10.94 4.60
CA HIS A 65 0.17 -10.56 3.97
C HIS A 65 0.34 -9.04 4.02
N VAL A 66 1.60 -8.59 4.13
CA VAL A 66 2.01 -7.19 3.99
C VAL A 66 3.31 -7.17 3.20
N GLU A 67 3.45 -6.27 2.24
CA GLU A 67 4.67 -6.15 1.40
C GLU A 67 4.88 -4.69 0.99
N TRP A 68 6.12 -4.22 1.10
CA TRP A 68 6.51 -2.88 0.66
C TRP A 68 6.68 -2.84 -0.85
N ALA A 69 6.27 -1.73 -1.47
CA ALA A 69 6.55 -1.52 -2.88
C ALA A 69 8.08 -1.40 -3.09
N PRO A 70 8.61 -1.99 -4.18
CA PRO A 70 10.06 -1.98 -4.43
C PRO A 70 10.59 -0.63 -4.93
N PHE A 71 9.71 0.22 -5.48
CA PHE A 71 10.09 1.50 -6.10
C PHE A 71 9.77 2.72 -5.24
N ASN A 72 8.79 2.62 -4.33
CA ASN A 72 8.30 3.75 -3.53
C ASN A 72 8.37 3.43 -2.03
N GLU A 73 9.21 4.16 -1.30
CA GLU A 73 9.48 3.86 0.12
C GLU A 73 8.28 4.10 1.05
N SER A 74 7.31 4.92 0.64
CA SER A 74 6.10 5.21 1.42
C SER A 74 4.95 4.25 1.13
N ILE A 75 5.08 3.36 0.14
CA ILE A 75 3.98 2.53 -0.34
C ILE A 75 4.05 1.14 0.24
N LEU A 76 2.95 0.72 0.85
CA LEU A 76 2.78 -0.60 1.47
C LEU A 76 1.51 -1.25 0.92
N ALA A 77 1.57 -2.53 0.59
CA ALA A 77 0.38 -3.34 0.28
C ALA A 77 0.04 -4.26 1.46
N SER A 78 -1.24 -4.55 1.63
CA SER A 78 -1.72 -5.63 2.50
C SER A 78 -2.91 -6.36 1.89
N CYS A 79 -3.05 -7.66 2.17
CA CYS A 79 -4.22 -8.43 1.75
C CYS A 79 -4.89 -9.19 2.90
N SER A 80 -6.20 -9.41 2.77
CA SER A 80 -7.04 -9.87 3.87
C SER A 80 -8.08 -10.92 3.47
N SER A 81 -8.60 -11.62 4.48
CA SER A 81 -9.82 -12.43 4.41
C SER A 81 -11.03 -11.67 3.89
N ASP A 82 -11.05 -10.34 4.00
CA ASP A 82 -12.14 -9.49 3.51
C ASP A 82 -12.24 -9.40 1.98
N ARG A 83 -11.31 -10.11 1.29
CA ARG A 83 -11.22 -10.24 -0.17
C ARG A 83 -10.66 -8.98 -0.85
N ARG A 84 -10.04 -8.10 -0.08
CA ARG A 84 -9.42 -6.87 -0.58
C ARG A 84 -7.90 -6.94 -0.53
N VAL A 85 -7.28 -6.21 -1.44
CA VAL A 85 -5.89 -5.75 -1.31
C VAL A 85 -5.93 -4.25 -1.08
N ALA A 86 -5.38 -3.78 0.02
CA ALA A 86 -5.25 -2.36 0.33
C ALA A 86 -3.83 -1.90 -0.01
N ILE A 87 -3.73 -0.76 -0.69
CA ILE A 87 -2.49 -0.02 -0.91
C ILE A 87 -2.52 1.21 -0.01
N TRP A 88 -1.48 1.36 0.79
CA TRP A 88 -1.32 2.42 1.77
C TRP A 88 -0.20 3.36 1.34
N ASP A 89 -0.40 4.65 1.55
CA ASP A 89 0.63 5.67 1.33
C ASP A 89 0.93 6.41 2.64
N LEU A 90 2.09 6.12 3.21
CA LEU A 90 2.56 6.71 4.45
C LEU A 90 2.70 8.24 4.36
N SER A 91 2.91 8.80 3.17
CA SER A 91 3.06 10.25 3.00
C SER A 91 1.77 11.01 3.30
N ARG A 92 0.62 10.32 3.26
CA ARG A 92 -0.72 10.89 3.47
C ARG A 92 -1.21 10.80 4.90
N ILE A 93 -0.43 10.19 5.80
CA ILE A 93 -0.79 10.07 7.21
C ILE A 93 -1.02 11.47 7.81
N GLY A 94 -2.22 11.68 8.36
CA GLY A 94 -2.60 12.93 9.00
C GLY A 94 -2.96 14.07 8.05
N MET A 95 -3.09 13.81 6.74
CA MET A 95 -3.70 14.77 5.82
C MET A 95 -5.16 15.04 6.21
N GLU A 96 -5.60 16.28 6.01
CA GLU A 96 -7.01 16.64 6.22
C GLU A 96 -7.87 16.05 5.08
N GLN A 97 -9.06 15.56 5.44
CA GLN A 97 -10.05 15.04 4.50
C GLN A 97 -11.41 15.65 4.77
N THR A 98 -12.27 15.64 3.76
CA THR A 98 -13.68 15.99 3.97
C THR A 98 -14.38 14.91 4.81
N ALA A 99 -15.54 15.25 5.36
CA ALA A 99 -16.33 14.28 6.11
C ALA A 99 -16.84 13.12 5.22
N GLU A 100 -17.04 13.37 3.92
CA GLU A 100 -17.46 12.35 2.95
C GLU A 100 -16.32 11.37 2.67
N ASP A 101 -15.11 11.86 2.38
CA ASP A 101 -13.95 11.00 2.12
C ASP A 101 -13.57 10.14 3.33
N ALA A 102 -13.76 10.69 4.54
CA ALA A 102 -13.49 9.96 5.79
C ALA A 102 -14.45 8.78 6.03
N GLU A 103 -15.59 8.70 5.33
CA GLU A 103 -16.46 7.52 5.34
C GLU A 103 -15.88 6.36 4.54
N ASP A 104 -15.07 6.64 3.51
CA ASP A 104 -14.45 5.64 2.63
C ASP A 104 -13.15 5.06 3.22
N GLY A 105 -12.46 5.81 4.06
CA GLY A 105 -11.27 5.33 4.77
C GLY A 105 -10.37 6.45 5.28
N PRO A 106 -9.27 6.09 5.97
CA PRO A 106 -8.27 7.07 6.40
C PRO A 106 -7.51 7.66 5.21
N PRO A 107 -6.85 8.82 5.36
CA PRO A 107 -6.18 9.50 4.25
C PRO A 107 -5.02 8.71 3.65
N GLU A 108 -4.40 7.85 4.46
CA GLU A 108 -3.34 6.96 4.01
C GLU A 108 -3.82 5.71 3.26
N LEU A 109 -5.13 5.45 3.16
CA LEU A 109 -5.66 4.41 2.27
C LEU A 109 -5.70 4.94 0.83
N LEU A 110 -4.66 4.62 0.04
CA LEU A 110 -4.51 5.10 -1.33
C LEU A 110 -5.46 4.38 -2.30
N PHE A 111 -5.58 3.06 -2.18
CA PHE A 111 -6.39 2.26 -3.08
C PHE A 111 -6.88 0.97 -2.42
N LEU A 112 -8.07 0.53 -2.80
CA LEU A 112 -8.64 -0.73 -2.34
C LEU A 112 -9.07 -1.60 -3.53
N HIS A 113 -8.24 -2.59 -3.86
CA HIS A 113 -8.53 -3.54 -4.92
C HIS A 113 -9.69 -4.45 -4.54
N GLY A 114 -10.70 -4.51 -5.41
CA GLY A 114 -11.93 -5.28 -5.22
C GLY A 114 -12.14 -6.44 -6.18
N GLY A 115 -11.11 -6.83 -6.93
CA GLY A 115 -11.26 -7.83 -7.99
C GLY A 115 -11.45 -9.27 -7.48
N HIS A 116 -11.04 -9.59 -6.25
CA HIS A 116 -11.15 -10.95 -5.70
C HIS A 116 -12.53 -11.22 -5.07
N THR A 117 -13.03 -12.45 -5.28
CA THR A 117 -14.33 -12.90 -4.73
C THR A 117 -14.19 -13.82 -3.51
N SER A 118 -12.96 -14.22 -3.17
CA SER A 118 -12.60 -15.02 -2.00
C SER A 118 -11.38 -14.43 -1.30
N LYS A 119 -11.04 -14.97 -0.12
CA LYS A 119 -9.90 -14.53 0.71
C LYS A 119 -8.64 -14.44 -0.15
N VAL A 120 -7.96 -13.29 -0.07
CA VAL A 120 -6.67 -13.11 -0.73
C VAL A 120 -5.59 -13.75 0.15
N SER A 121 -4.87 -14.71 -0.41
CA SER A 121 -3.90 -15.53 0.33
C SER A 121 -2.50 -14.95 0.31
N ASP A 122 -2.12 -14.33 -0.81
CA ASP A 122 -0.80 -13.77 -1.02
C ASP A 122 -0.83 -12.67 -2.09
N LEU A 123 0.16 -11.79 -2.07
CA LEU A 123 0.38 -10.76 -3.08
C LEU A 123 1.89 -10.63 -3.36
N SER A 124 2.24 -10.11 -4.53
CA SER A 124 3.62 -9.77 -4.87
C SER A 124 3.66 -8.53 -5.74
N TRP A 125 4.47 -7.55 -5.35
CA TRP A 125 4.84 -6.45 -6.24
C TRP A 125 5.75 -6.94 -7.37
N ASN A 126 5.53 -6.45 -8.59
CA ASN A 126 6.46 -6.67 -9.69
C ASN A 126 7.73 -5.83 -9.46
N PRO A 127 8.93 -6.43 -9.36
CA PRO A 127 10.16 -5.69 -9.13
C PRO A 127 10.73 -5.02 -10.39
N ASN A 128 10.06 -5.16 -11.55
CA ASN A 128 10.51 -4.61 -12.83
C ASN A 128 9.52 -3.63 -13.47
N ASP A 129 8.30 -3.54 -12.95
CA ASP A 129 7.24 -2.71 -13.49
C ASP A 129 6.52 -2.02 -12.35
N GLU A 130 6.57 -0.69 -12.34
CA GLU A 130 6.05 0.11 -11.25
C GLU A 130 4.53 -0.09 -11.13
N TRP A 131 4.04 -0.10 -9.90
CA TRP A 131 2.61 -0.22 -9.56
C TRP A 131 1.91 -1.53 -9.97
N THR A 132 2.62 -2.45 -10.62
CA THR A 132 2.07 -3.75 -11.00
C THR A 132 2.12 -4.72 -9.83
N VAL A 133 0.97 -5.31 -9.52
CA VAL A 133 0.77 -6.27 -8.43
C VAL A 133 0.20 -7.57 -8.98
N ALA A 134 0.73 -8.69 -8.52
CA ALA A 134 0.10 -10.00 -8.67
C ALA A 134 -0.55 -10.41 -7.33
N SER A 135 -1.79 -10.88 -7.34
CA SER A 135 -2.49 -11.35 -6.14
C SER A 135 -3.28 -12.63 -6.40
N VAL A 136 -3.38 -13.48 -5.39
CA VAL A 136 -4.04 -14.79 -5.48
C VAL A 136 -5.09 -14.98 -4.38
N SER A 137 -6.18 -15.67 -4.69
CA SER A 137 -7.23 -16.00 -3.72
C SER A 137 -7.55 -17.50 -3.64
N GLU A 138 -8.21 -17.89 -2.54
CA GLU A 138 -8.52 -19.29 -2.22
C GLU A 138 -9.49 -19.97 -3.20
N ASP A 139 -10.18 -19.21 -4.05
CA ASP A 139 -11.08 -19.69 -5.11
C ASP A 139 -10.37 -19.89 -6.46
N ASN A 140 -9.05 -20.13 -6.43
CA ASN A 140 -8.20 -20.43 -7.59
C ASN A 140 -8.08 -19.27 -8.60
N VAL A 141 -8.22 -18.02 -8.14
CA VAL A 141 -8.08 -16.83 -8.99
C VAL A 141 -6.70 -16.18 -8.77
N LEU A 142 -5.96 -15.99 -9.86
CA LEU A 142 -4.78 -15.14 -9.96
C LEU A 142 -5.16 -13.87 -10.72
N GLN A 143 -4.79 -12.71 -10.20
CA GLN A 143 -4.93 -11.42 -10.88
C GLN A 143 -3.57 -10.74 -10.96
N VAL A 144 -3.27 -10.17 -12.13
CA VAL A 144 -2.18 -9.20 -12.30
C VAL A 144 -2.83 -7.89 -12.70
N TRP A 145 -2.58 -6.84 -11.94
CA TRP A 145 -3.29 -5.58 -12.05
C TRP A 145 -2.36 -4.40 -11.77
N ASN A 146 -2.77 -3.23 -12.24
CA ASN A 146 -2.11 -1.95 -12.00
C ASN A 146 -3.21 -0.92 -11.69
N MET A 147 -2.89 0.05 -10.84
CA MET A 147 -3.78 1.17 -10.52
C MET A 147 -3.72 2.21 -11.65
N ALA A 148 -4.79 2.99 -11.78
CA ALA A 148 -4.77 4.11 -12.72
C ALA A 148 -3.81 5.21 -12.22
N GLU A 149 -3.11 5.86 -13.14
CA GLU A 149 -2.08 6.86 -12.81
C GLU A 149 -2.64 8.04 -12.02
N GLU A 150 -3.89 8.41 -12.30
CA GLU A 150 -4.62 9.49 -11.63
C GLU A 150 -4.81 9.28 -10.13
N ILE A 151 -4.63 8.04 -9.63
CA ILE A 151 -4.79 7.71 -8.22
C ILE A 151 -3.52 8.08 -7.42
N TYR A 152 -2.33 7.90 -8.01
CA TYR A 152 -1.05 8.07 -7.32
C TYR A 152 -0.22 9.25 -7.82
N ALA A 153 -0.47 9.75 -9.03
CA ALA A 153 0.06 11.04 -9.46
C ALA A 153 -0.70 12.12 -8.67
N GLY A 154 -0.03 12.74 -7.70
CA GLY A 154 -0.62 13.86 -6.96
C GLY A 154 -1.06 14.99 -7.92
N GLU A 155 -1.93 15.89 -7.45
CA GLU A 155 -2.46 17.03 -8.23
C GLU A 155 -1.40 18.01 -8.77
N ASP A 156 -0.10 17.73 -8.58
CA ASP A 156 1.03 18.60 -8.92
C ASP A 156 1.82 18.19 -10.18
N GLU A 157 1.50 17.07 -10.84
CA GLU A 157 2.09 16.74 -12.15
C GLU A 157 1.24 17.38 -13.28
N PRO A 158 1.82 18.28 -14.12
CA PRO A 158 1.09 18.82 -15.24
C PRO A 158 0.74 17.67 -16.18
N VAL A 159 -0.56 17.45 -16.41
CA VAL A 159 -1.06 16.59 -17.48
C VAL A 159 -0.38 17.07 -18.76
N ILE A 160 0.64 16.35 -19.22
CA ILE A 160 1.24 16.58 -20.53
C ILE A 160 0.17 16.11 -21.50
N GLY A 161 -0.71 17.04 -21.87
CA GLY A 161 -1.65 16.85 -22.96
C GLY A 161 -0.85 16.40 -24.16
N SER A 162 -1.19 15.22 -24.69
CA SER A 162 -0.72 14.80 -25.99
C SER A 162 -1.16 15.85 -26.99
N ASP A 163 -0.23 16.71 -27.42
CA ASP A 163 -0.37 17.59 -28.57
C ASP A 163 -0.59 16.70 -29.80
N ASP A 164 -1.85 16.41 -30.10
CA ASP A 164 -2.23 15.85 -31.39
C ASP A 164 -2.29 17.01 -32.38
N ASP A 165 -1.13 17.27 -32.98
CA ASP A 165 -0.89 18.14 -34.13
C ASP A 165 -1.76 17.67 -35.31
N HIS A 166 -3.01 18.12 -35.36
CA HIS A 166 -3.76 18.20 -36.60
C HIS A 166 -3.64 19.60 -37.18
N ALA A 167 -2.56 19.79 -37.93
CA ALA A 167 -2.38 20.87 -38.88
C ALA A 167 -3.60 20.95 -39.82
N ALA A 168 -4.48 21.92 -39.58
CA ALA A 168 -5.44 22.39 -40.56
C ALA A 168 -4.67 23.24 -41.59
N LEU A 169 -4.36 22.63 -42.75
CA LEU A 169 -4.02 23.39 -43.95
C LEU A 169 -5.27 24.15 -44.38
N ASN A 170 -5.26 25.47 -44.26
CA ASN A 170 -6.25 26.31 -44.91
C ASN A 170 -5.92 26.39 -46.41
N ASP A 171 -6.72 25.71 -47.22
CA ASP A 171 -6.87 25.97 -48.65
C ASP A 171 -7.63 27.30 -48.80
N ASP A 172 -6.94 28.40 -49.11
CA ASP A 172 -7.58 29.64 -49.57
C ASP A 172 -6.62 30.57 -50.34
N GLU A 173 -5.89 30.03 -51.32
CA GLU A 173 -5.32 30.82 -52.43
C GLU A 173 -5.57 30.13 -53.78
N LEU A 174 -6.83 30.09 -54.21
CA LEU A 174 -7.21 29.95 -55.62
C LEU A 174 -8.51 30.73 -55.88
N GLU A 175 -8.36 32.04 -56.16
CA GLU A 175 -9.00 32.82 -57.25
C GLU A 175 -8.87 34.34 -57.03
#